data_AF-A0A538LDY8-F1
#
_entry.id   AF-A0A538LDY8-F1
#
_cell.length_a   1.000
_cell.length_b   1.000
_cell.length_c   1.000
_cell.angle_alpha   90.00
_cell.angle_beta   90.00
_cell.angle_gamma   90.00
#
_symmetry.space_group_name_H-M   'P 1'
#
loop_
_entity.id
_entity.type
_entity.pdbx_description
1 polymer ?
#
loop_
_entity_poly.entity_id
_entity_poly.type
_entity_poly.pdbx_seq_one_letter_code
_entity_poly.pdbx_strand_id
1 'polypeptide(L)'
;MIGLETPADDQYALLGRLGFDRDDGKVVVPTWRARDVTREIDVVEEIARFRLEDVPFTLPSRRAMFGALTREQQLRRRVEDVLVGLGFSETYTPSLVADDETEWKLPEPIAVELTALRTSLLPSLVETARRNVDAGADRIALFEIARVYLSNGELPNERLHVAAIAEGGFARVKGVVQALYEALKAEPRFERGEHPLLHPGKTARTSAGVLGEVNPRVLAGEWGGLELDLDSLFAQSREPVAYEDVITYPAVRQDLAFVVPEEIEAGELVDAAREAAGPELREVEVFDVYRGEQVGEGKKSIAFSVAFQSPERTLADADAAALRQKIADTLAERFGAVLRSGS
;
A
#
# COMPACT_ATOMS: atom_id res chain seq x y z
N MET A 1 5.79 16.18 -44.30
CA MET A 1 6.03 15.55 -42.98
C MET A 1 6.24 16.59 -41.87
N ILE A 2 7.06 17.62 -42.10
CA ILE A 2 7.43 18.62 -41.08
C ILE A 2 6.31 19.66 -40.79
N GLY A 3 5.21 19.65 -41.57
CA GLY A 3 4.14 20.65 -41.43
C GLY A 3 4.46 21.99 -42.08
N LEU A 4 5.60 22.09 -42.77
CA LEU A 4 6.03 23.22 -43.58
C LEU A 4 6.24 22.75 -45.03
N GLU A 5 5.88 23.57 -46.00
CA GLU A 5 6.19 23.35 -47.41
C GLU A 5 7.55 23.99 -47.74
N THR A 6 8.47 23.21 -48.31
CA THR A 6 9.76 23.71 -48.82
C THR A 6 9.79 23.38 -50.31
N PRO A 7 9.91 24.37 -51.21
CA PRO A 7 10.02 24.12 -52.66
C PRO A 7 11.19 23.20 -53.00
N ALA A 8 11.06 22.37 -54.04
CA ALA A 8 12.07 21.36 -54.37
C ALA A 8 13.47 21.95 -54.63
N ASP A 9 13.56 23.08 -55.33
CA ASP A 9 14.84 23.74 -55.61
C ASP A 9 15.52 24.24 -54.31
N ASP A 10 14.74 24.73 -53.35
CA ASP A 10 15.23 25.12 -52.02
C ASP A 10 15.70 23.90 -51.22
N GLN A 11 14.97 22.77 -51.30
CA GLN A 11 15.39 21.51 -50.67
C GLN A 11 16.77 21.06 -51.18
N TYR A 12 16.97 21.03 -52.50
CA TYR A 12 18.26 20.65 -53.09
C TYR A 12 19.36 21.68 -52.79
N ALA A 13 19.06 22.97 -52.75
CA ALA A 13 20.04 23.99 -52.37
C ALA A 13 20.51 23.82 -50.92
N LEU A 14 19.60 23.55 -49.98
CA LEU A 14 19.92 23.28 -48.57
C LEU A 14 20.76 22.00 -48.42
N LEU A 15 20.37 20.92 -49.10
CA LEU A 15 21.14 19.67 -49.12
C LEU A 15 22.53 19.85 -49.76
N GLY A 16 22.63 20.64 -50.84
CA GLY A 16 23.91 20.96 -51.48
C GLY A 16 24.89 21.69 -50.56
N ARG A 17 24.39 22.57 -49.67
CA ARG A 17 25.22 23.22 -48.63
C ARG A 17 25.82 22.24 -47.63
N LEU A 18 25.21 21.06 -47.48
CA LEU A 18 25.68 19.97 -46.64
C LEU A 18 26.51 18.93 -47.41
N GLY A 19 26.74 19.17 -48.71
CA GLY A 19 27.56 18.33 -49.58
C GLY A 19 26.81 17.15 -50.21
N PHE A 20 25.48 17.17 -50.22
CA PHE A 20 24.70 16.19 -50.96
C PHE A 20 24.67 16.55 -52.44
N ASP A 21 24.85 15.54 -53.28
CA ASP A 21 24.76 15.69 -54.73
C ASP A 21 23.35 15.36 -55.24
N ARG A 22 23.06 15.78 -56.46
CA ARG A 22 21.82 15.46 -57.17
C ARG A 22 22.14 14.69 -58.44
N ASP A 23 21.57 13.49 -58.57
CA ASP A 23 21.68 12.67 -59.77
C ASP A 23 20.30 12.19 -60.21
N ASP A 24 19.87 12.56 -61.42
CA ASP A 24 18.56 12.22 -62.00
C ASP A 24 17.35 12.42 -61.05
N GLY A 25 17.35 13.55 -60.33
CA GLY A 25 16.30 13.88 -59.35
C GLY A 25 16.39 13.12 -58.02
N LYS A 26 17.39 12.26 -57.84
CA LYS A 26 17.70 11.60 -56.57
C LYS A 26 18.75 12.39 -55.79
N VAL A 27 18.65 12.30 -54.46
CA VAL A 27 19.66 12.82 -53.54
C VAL A 27 20.75 11.76 -53.38
N VAL A 28 21.99 12.13 -53.71
CA VAL A 28 23.17 11.29 -53.53
C VAL A 28 23.84 11.72 -52.23
N VAL A 29 23.86 10.79 -51.27
CA VAL A 29 24.43 11.01 -49.95
C VAL A 29 25.95 11.04 -50.06
N PRO A 30 26.63 12.07 -49.50
CA PRO A 30 28.08 12.12 -49.55
C PRO A 30 28.69 10.98 -48.72
N THR A 31 29.86 10.52 -49.14
CA THR A 31 30.50 9.32 -48.57
C THR A 31 30.74 9.42 -47.06
N TRP A 32 30.97 10.61 -46.52
CA TRP A 32 31.14 10.83 -45.08
C TRP A 32 29.83 10.86 -44.28
N ARG A 33 28.67 10.95 -44.95
CA ARG A 33 27.31 10.87 -44.34
C ARG A 33 26.60 9.54 -44.61
N ALA A 34 27.25 8.60 -45.29
CA ALA A 34 26.62 7.34 -45.73
C ALA A 34 26.21 6.40 -44.59
N ARG A 35 26.64 6.66 -43.35
CA ARG A 35 26.31 5.84 -42.17
C ARG A 35 25.14 6.38 -41.36
N ASP A 36 24.88 7.68 -41.44
CA ASP A 36 23.81 8.37 -40.70
C ASP A 36 22.64 8.79 -41.59
N VAL A 37 22.84 8.89 -42.91
CA VAL A 37 21.77 9.19 -43.87
C VAL A 37 21.52 7.99 -44.77
N THR A 38 20.56 7.16 -44.35
CA THR A 38 20.27 5.85 -44.93
C THR A 38 18.83 5.70 -45.40
N ARG A 39 17.95 6.62 -45.01
CA ARG A 39 16.51 6.61 -45.29
C ARG A 39 16.06 7.99 -45.76
N GLU A 40 14.88 8.04 -46.39
CA GLU A 40 14.24 9.28 -46.80
C GLU A 40 14.07 10.27 -45.63
N ILE A 41 13.72 9.79 -44.44
CA ILE A 41 13.50 10.65 -43.26
C ILE A 41 14.77 11.38 -42.81
N ASP A 42 15.94 10.79 -43.01
CA ASP A 42 17.22 11.40 -42.66
C ASP A 42 17.47 12.61 -43.57
N VAL A 43 17.13 12.51 -44.86
CA VAL A 43 17.18 13.64 -45.82
C VAL A 43 16.16 14.72 -45.46
N VAL A 44 14.95 14.32 -45.05
CA VAL A 44 13.92 15.26 -44.56
C VAL A 44 14.38 15.98 -43.29
N GLU A 45 15.09 15.31 -42.36
CA GLU A 45 15.69 15.94 -41.18
C GLU A 45 16.74 16.99 -41.55
N GLU A 46 17.62 16.70 -42.52
CA GLU A 46 18.64 17.66 -42.96
C GLU A 46 18.03 18.93 -43.57
N ILE A 47 16.90 18.81 -44.28
CA ILE A 47 16.11 19.97 -44.76
C ILE A 47 15.45 20.68 -43.58
N ALA A 48 14.82 19.93 -42.66
CA ALA A 48 14.16 20.47 -41.47
C ALA A 48 15.12 21.28 -40.59
N ARG A 49 16.38 20.84 -40.46
CA ARG A 49 17.40 21.47 -39.61
C ARG A 49 17.61 22.95 -39.92
N PHE A 50 17.50 23.35 -41.19
CA PHE A 50 17.64 24.76 -41.60
C PHE A 50 16.39 25.61 -41.38
N ARG A 51 15.24 24.96 -41.19
CA ARG A 51 13.92 25.60 -41.11
C ARG A 51 13.24 25.29 -39.78
N LEU A 52 13.97 24.77 -38.79
CA LEU A 52 13.40 24.27 -37.54
C LEU A 52 12.65 25.36 -36.78
N GLU A 53 13.15 26.60 -36.84
CA GLU A 53 12.51 27.78 -36.26
C GLU A 53 11.21 28.20 -36.96
N ASP A 54 11.03 27.81 -38.22
CA ASP A 54 9.83 28.11 -39.01
C ASP A 54 8.75 27.04 -38.89
N VAL A 55 9.04 25.91 -38.25
CA VAL A 55 8.10 24.79 -38.12
C VAL A 55 6.92 25.25 -37.27
N PRO A 56 5.69 25.24 -37.81
CA PRO A 56 4.54 25.77 -37.09
C PRO A 56 4.21 24.90 -35.88
N PHE A 57 4.00 25.53 -34.73
CA PHE A 57 3.45 24.85 -33.56
C PHE A 57 1.99 24.50 -33.83
N THR A 58 1.74 23.23 -34.17
CA THR A 58 0.39 22.71 -34.37
C THR A 58 0.06 21.68 -33.29
N LEU A 59 -1.12 21.78 -32.71
CA LEU A 59 -1.61 20.72 -31.82
C LEU A 59 -1.99 19.51 -32.70
N PRO A 60 -1.57 18.28 -32.33
CA PRO A 60 -2.03 17.09 -33.02
C PRO A 60 -3.56 17.07 -33.02
N SER A 61 -4.17 16.81 -34.17
CA SER A 61 -5.62 16.66 -34.27
C SER A 61 -6.06 15.47 -33.41
N ARG A 62 -6.67 15.74 -32.25
CA ARG A 62 -7.22 14.69 -31.38
C ARG A 62 -8.71 14.54 -31.67
N ARG A 63 -9.16 13.31 -31.94
CA ARG A 63 -10.56 12.94 -31.68
C ARG A 63 -10.73 12.96 -30.14
N ALA A 64 -11.85 13.48 -29.64
CA ALA A 64 -12.07 13.60 -28.19
C ALA A 64 -11.75 12.26 -27.48
N MET A 65 -10.73 12.28 -26.63
CA MET A 65 -10.34 11.12 -25.83
C MET A 65 -10.81 11.35 -24.40
N PHE A 66 -11.71 10.50 -23.91
CA PHE A 66 -12.11 10.48 -22.52
C PHE A 66 -11.15 9.58 -21.75
N GLY A 67 -10.23 10.18 -21.01
CA GLY A 67 -9.36 9.48 -20.08
C GLY A 67 -10.06 9.31 -18.74
N ALA A 68 -10.06 8.09 -18.19
CA ALA A 68 -10.43 7.82 -16.82
C ALA A 68 -9.28 7.09 -16.14
N LEU A 69 -9.18 7.25 -14.82
CA LEU A 69 -8.23 6.45 -14.03
C LEU A 69 -8.68 5.00 -14.03
N THR A 70 -7.73 4.08 -14.16
CA THR A 70 -7.98 2.66 -13.91
C THR A 70 -8.33 2.44 -12.44
N ARG A 71 -8.98 1.32 -12.12
CA ARG A 71 -9.30 0.94 -10.73
C ARG A 71 -8.06 1.00 -9.84
N GLU A 72 -6.96 0.42 -10.28
CA GLU A 72 -5.68 0.42 -9.53
C GLU A 72 -5.15 1.84 -9.29
N GLN A 73 -5.24 2.73 -10.28
CA GLN A 73 -4.84 4.12 -10.12
C GLN A 73 -5.71 4.86 -9.09
N GLN A 74 -7.02 4.57 -9.06
CA GLN A 74 -7.94 5.15 -8.06
C GLN A 74 -7.64 4.63 -6.66
N LEU A 75 -7.44 3.32 -6.51
CA LEU A 75 -7.13 2.69 -5.22
C LEU A 75 -5.77 3.15 -4.70
N ARG A 76 -4.75 3.25 -5.56
CA ARG A 76 -3.44 3.80 -5.18
C ARG A 76 -3.56 5.23 -4.64
N ARG A 77 -4.26 6.12 -5.35
CA ARG A 77 -4.48 7.49 -4.87
C ARG A 77 -5.19 7.53 -3.52
N ARG A 78 -6.13 6.61 -3.29
CA ARG A 78 -6.80 6.48 -1.99
C ARG A 78 -5.84 6.08 -0.88
N VAL A 79 -4.89 5.18 -1.14
CA VAL A 79 -3.82 4.83 -0.18
C VAL A 79 -2.97 6.06 0.16
N GLU A 80 -2.58 6.83 -0.87
CA GLU A 80 -1.83 8.08 -0.69
C GLU A 80 -2.62 9.08 0.17
N ASP A 81 -3.89 9.33 -0.17
CA ASP A 81 -4.76 10.27 0.54
C ASP A 81 -4.94 9.89 2.02
N VAL A 82 -5.08 8.59 2.33
CA VAL A 82 -5.21 8.10 3.71
C VAL A 82 -3.92 8.35 4.49
N LEU A 83 -2.75 8.00 3.94
CA LEU A 83 -1.48 8.17 4.65
C LEU A 83 -1.16 9.65 4.89
N VAL A 84 -1.40 10.50 3.88
CA VAL A 84 -1.27 11.96 4.02
C VAL A 84 -2.26 12.49 5.07
N GLY A 85 -3.51 12.03 5.04
CA GLY A 85 -4.54 12.40 6.03
C GLY A 85 -4.19 11.98 7.46
N LEU A 86 -3.45 10.89 7.63
CA LEU A 86 -2.91 10.42 8.92
C LEU A 86 -1.60 11.12 9.33
N GLY A 87 -1.13 12.11 8.55
CA GLY A 87 0.02 12.93 8.86
C GLY A 87 1.37 12.34 8.43
N PHE A 88 1.37 11.36 7.52
CA PHE A 88 2.62 10.84 6.95
C PHE A 88 3.10 11.70 5.78
N SER A 89 4.42 11.79 5.61
CA SER A 89 5.06 12.41 4.45
C SER A 89 5.57 11.33 3.50
N GLU A 90 5.33 11.51 2.20
CA GLU A 90 5.85 10.59 1.19
C GLU A 90 7.36 10.78 1.02
N THR A 91 8.09 9.68 0.92
CA THR A 91 9.51 9.65 0.58
C THR A 91 9.77 8.74 -0.62
N TYR A 92 10.88 9.00 -1.30
CA TYR A 92 11.32 8.22 -2.45
C TYR A 92 12.74 7.72 -2.17
N THR A 93 12.90 6.41 -2.05
CA THR A 93 14.21 5.80 -1.85
C THR A 93 14.68 5.08 -3.11
N PRO A 94 15.99 4.90 -3.31
CA PRO A 94 16.49 4.18 -4.48
C PRO A 94 15.90 2.76 -4.57
N SER A 95 15.56 2.33 -5.79
CA SER A 95 15.17 0.92 -6.04
C SER A 95 16.35 -0.05 -5.90
N LEU A 96 17.58 0.48 -5.92
CA LEU A 96 18.82 -0.26 -5.74
C LEU A 96 19.33 -0.07 -4.32
N VAL A 97 19.69 -1.16 -3.67
CA VAL A 97 20.14 -1.20 -2.28
C VAL A 97 21.40 -2.06 -2.14
N ALA A 98 22.06 -1.92 -0.99
CA ALA A 98 23.13 -2.80 -0.56
C ALA A 98 22.51 -4.08 0.00
N ASP A 99 22.19 -5.03 -0.88
CA ASP A 99 21.59 -6.31 -0.51
C ASP A 99 22.33 -7.45 -1.21
N ASP A 100 22.90 -8.34 -0.40
CA ASP A 100 23.64 -9.51 -0.86
C ASP A 100 22.81 -10.80 -0.87
N GLU A 101 21.59 -10.77 -0.32
CA GLU A 101 20.70 -11.94 -0.23
C GLU A 101 19.80 -12.08 -1.46
N THR A 102 19.37 -10.97 -2.06
CA THR A 102 18.54 -11.00 -3.28
C THR A 102 19.31 -11.54 -4.49
N GLU A 103 18.62 -12.28 -5.37
CA GLU A 103 19.17 -12.75 -6.64
C GLU A 103 19.23 -11.66 -7.72
N TRP A 104 18.52 -10.54 -7.50
CA TRP A 104 18.35 -9.45 -8.48
C TRP A 104 19.49 -8.43 -8.43
N LYS A 105 20.73 -8.91 -8.63
CA LYS A 105 21.95 -8.09 -8.58
C LYS A 105 22.27 -7.44 -9.92
N LEU A 106 22.82 -6.23 -9.86
CA LEU A 106 23.37 -5.56 -11.02
C LEU A 106 24.74 -6.17 -11.38
N PRO A 107 24.97 -6.53 -12.66
CA PRO A 107 26.28 -7.00 -13.10
C PRO A 107 27.40 -5.94 -12.92
N GLU A 108 27.06 -4.67 -13.16
CA GLU A 108 27.99 -3.54 -13.10
C GLU A 108 27.36 -2.41 -12.27
N PRO A 109 27.45 -2.47 -10.93
CA PRO A 109 26.86 -1.46 -10.06
C PRO A 109 27.68 -0.16 -10.07
N ILE A 110 26.98 0.97 -10.00
CA ILE A 110 27.59 2.32 -9.99
C ILE A 110 28.30 2.60 -8.65
N ALA A 111 27.80 2.01 -7.56
CA ALA A 111 28.34 2.14 -6.21
C ALA A 111 28.05 0.87 -5.40
N VAL A 112 28.82 0.64 -4.33
CA VAL A 112 28.66 -0.55 -3.46
C VAL A 112 27.35 -0.53 -2.67
N GLU A 113 26.74 0.64 -2.51
CA GLU A 113 25.45 0.82 -1.86
C GLU A 113 24.26 0.56 -2.80
N LEU A 114 24.50 0.42 -4.11
CA LEU A 114 23.47 0.32 -5.16
C LEU A 114 23.71 -0.93 -6.01
N THR A 115 23.79 -2.09 -5.35
CA THR A 115 24.24 -3.35 -5.95
C THR A 115 23.10 -4.26 -6.40
N ALA A 116 21.90 -4.13 -5.82
CA ALA A 116 20.81 -5.04 -6.12
C ALA A 116 19.42 -4.39 -6.02
N LEU A 117 18.45 -4.94 -6.74
CA LEU A 117 17.06 -4.51 -6.67
C LEU A 117 16.44 -4.91 -5.33
N ARG A 118 15.80 -3.94 -4.66
CA ARG A 118 15.17 -4.14 -3.35
C ARG A 118 14.01 -5.13 -3.40
N THR A 119 13.95 -6.01 -2.40
CA THR A 119 12.85 -6.97 -2.17
C THR A 119 11.83 -6.44 -1.15
N SER A 120 12.15 -5.35 -0.45
CA SER A 120 11.32 -4.71 0.57
C SER A 120 11.60 -3.19 0.61
N LEU A 121 10.60 -2.42 1.01
CA LEU A 121 10.71 -0.97 1.21
C LEU A 121 11.11 -0.61 2.65
N LEU A 122 10.72 -1.43 3.62
CA LEU A 122 10.89 -1.15 5.05
C LEU A 122 12.35 -0.88 5.48
N PRO A 123 13.40 -1.61 5.00
CA PRO A 123 14.79 -1.29 5.31
C PRO A 123 15.15 0.15 4.92
N SER A 124 14.75 0.59 3.73
CA SER A 124 15.05 1.93 3.22
C SER A 124 14.33 3.03 4.03
N LEU A 125 13.12 2.74 4.50
CA LEU A 125 12.40 3.64 5.41
C LEU A 125 13.04 3.73 6.79
N VAL A 126 13.54 2.62 7.34
CA VAL A 126 14.31 2.62 8.58
C VAL A 126 15.56 3.48 8.46
N GLU A 127 16.33 3.33 7.38
CA GLU A 127 17.51 4.17 7.11
C GLU A 127 17.13 5.65 6.98
N THR A 128 16.03 5.94 6.30
CA THR A 128 15.53 7.31 6.11
C THR A 128 15.10 7.93 7.43
N ALA A 129 14.38 7.18 8.28
CA ALA A 129 14.01 7.62 9.62
C ALA A 129 15.25 7.89 10.48
N ARG A 130 16.24 6.98 10.48
CA ARG A 130 17.50 7.17 11.22
C ARG A 130 18.21 8.46 10.83
N ARG A 131 18.37 8.72 9.53
CA ARG A 131 18.99 9.97 9.05
C ARG A 131 18.25 11.23 9.51
N ASN A 132 16.93 11.18 9.58
CA ASN A 132 16.13 12.31 10.06
C ASN A 132 16.28 12.51 11.57
N VAL A 133 16.30 11.42 12.35
CA VAL A 133 16.61 11.46 13.79
C VAL A 133 18.00 12.06 14.03
N ASP A 134 19.00 11.60 13.29
CA ASP A 134 20.39 12.09 13.40
C ASP A 134 20.52 13.57 13.01
N ALA A 135 19.64 14.05 12.12
CA ALA A 135 19.52 15.46 11.74
C ALA A 135 18.73 16.31 12.75
N GLY A 136 18.21 15.71 13.83
CA GLY A 136 17.44 16.39 14.87
C GLY A 136 15.99 16.66 14.51
N ALA A 137 15.41 15.92 13.57
CA ALA A 137 13.99 16.00 13.27
C ALA A 137 13.17 15.28 14.34
N ASP A 138 12.14 15.96 14.85
CA ASP A 138 11.13 15.38 15.74
C ASP A 138 9.87 15.00 14.94
N ARG A 139 9.08 14.03 15.44
CA ARG A 139 7.77 13.67 14.88
C ARG A 139 7.83 13.15 13.44
N ILE A 140 8.61 12.10 13.24
CA ILE A 140 8.80 11.48 11.94
C ILE A 140 7.68 10.47 11.67
N ALA A 141 6.99 10.64 10.53
CA ALA A 141 6.05 9.69 9.97
C ALA A 141 6.24 9.70 8.44
N LEU A 142 6.78 8.61 7.89
CA LEU A 142 7.18 8.50 6.49
C LEU A 142 6.49 7.31 5.83
N PHE A 143 6.14 7.44 4.55
CA PHE A 143 5.67 6.33 3.74
C PHE A 143 6.28 6.37 2.34
N GLU A 144 6.30 5.22 1.67
CA GLU A 144 6.68 5.08 0.27
C GLU A 144 5.74 4.10 -0.41
N ILE A 145 5.28 4.43 -1.61
CA ILE A 145 4.57 3.52 -2.51
C ILE A 145 5.43 3.27 -3.73
N ALA A 146 5.94 2.05 -3.87
CA ALA A 146 6.83 1.74 -4.97
C ALA A 146 6.92 0.23 -5.22
N ARG A 147 7.60 -0.13 -6.31
CA ARG A 147 7.82 -1.54 -6.64
C ARG A 147 8.93 -2.16 -5.80
N VAL A 148 8.72 -3.43 -5.48
CA VAL A 148 9.73 -4.37 -5.02
C VAL A 148 9.86 -5.50 -6.05
N TYR A 149 11.00 -6.19 -6.00
CA TYR A 149 11.40 -7.16 -7.01
C TYR A 149 11.56 -8.52 -6.35
N LEU A 150 10.50 -9.33 -6.38
CA LEU A 150 10.46 -10.64 -5.71
C LEU A 150 10.93 -11.76 -6.63
N SER A 151 11.49 -12.81 -6.05
CA SER A 151 11.89 -14.02 -6.78
C SER A 151 10.73 -14.66 -7.56
N ASN A 152 10.92 -14.92 -8.86
CA ASN A 152 9.92 -15.54 -9.73
C ASN A 152 10.52 -16.25 -10.96
N GLY A 153 11.56 -17.05 -10.73
CA GLY A 153 12.24 -17.78 -11.82
C GLY A 153 13.21 -16.88 -12.57
N GLU A 154 13.07 -16.75 -13.90
CA GLU A 154 14.06 -16.05 -14.73
C GLU A 154 14.02 -14.52 -14.63
N LEU A 155 12.87 -13.94 -14.26
CA LEU A 155 12.67 -12.49 -14.14
C LEU A 155 11.99 -12.16 -12.80
N PRO A 156 12.24 -10.97 -12.22
CA PRO A 156 11.61 -10.57 -10.98
C PRO A 156 10.10 -10.44 -11.16
N ASN A 157 9.35 -10.87 -10.15
CA ASN A 157 7.97 -10.47 -9.99
C ASN A 157 7.93 -9.07 -9.38
N GLU A 158 7.64 -8.08 -10.22
CA GLU A 158 7.47 -6.69 -9.81
C GLU A 158 6.11 -6.49 -9.15
N ARG A 159 6.11 -6.21 -7.85
CA ARG A 159 4.89 -6.00 -7.06
C ARG A 159 4.85 -4.59 -6.51
N LEU A 160 3.70 -3.93 -6.58
CA LEU A 160 3.53 -2.61 -5.97
C LEU A 160 3.30 -2.78 -4.47
N HIS A 161 4.17 -2.20 -3.65
CA HIS A 161 4.07 -2.21 -2.20
C HIS A 161 3.83 -0.80 -1.66
N VAL A 162 3.22 -0.74 -0.48
CA VAL A 162 3.27 0.44 0.40
C VAL A 162 3.98 0.06 1.68
N ALA A 163 4.92 0.90 2.10
CA ALA A 163 5.51 0.78 3.43
C ALA A 163 5.42 2.10 4.17
N ALA A 164 5.37 2.03 5.49
CA ALA A 164 5.37 3.21 6.34
C ALA A 164 6.13 2.97 7.65
N ILE A 165 6.72 4.04 8.20
CA ILE A 165 7.40 4.06 9.48
C ILE A 165 7.00 5.32 10.26
N ALA A 166 6.71 5.18 11.55
CA ALA A 166 6.36 6.31 12.41
C ALA A 166 6.65 6.03 13.89
N GLU A 167 6.90 7.06 14.67
CA GLU A 167 6.97 6.98 16.14
C GLU A 167 5.63 6.54 16.75
N GLY A 168 5.61 5.87 17.90
CA GLY A 168 4.37 5.41 18.57
C GLY A 168 4.11 3.90 18.46
N GLY A 169 5.13 3.14 18.05
CA GLY A 169 5.18 1.68 18.14
C GLY A 169 4.05 0.93 17.43
N PHE A 170 3.79 -0.29 17.90
CA PHE A 170 2.83 -1.23 17.29
C PHE A 170 1.41 -0.66 17.14
N ALA A 171 0.88 -0.01 18.18
CA ALA A 171 -0.50 0.45 18.20
C ALA A 171 -0.78 1.49 17.10
N ARG A 172 0.17 2.41 16.87
CA ARG A 172 0.04 3.42 15.82
C ARG A 172 -0.02 2.78 14.43
N VAL A 173 0.93 1.91 14.10
CA VAL A 173 0.95 1.28 12.75
C VAL A 173 -0.19 0.29 12.55
N LYS A 174 -0.67 -0.38 13.60
CA LYS A 174 -1.89 -1.18 13.51
C LYS A 174 -3.10 -0.33 13.10
N GLY A 175 -3.27 0.85 13.71
CA GLY A 175 -4.32 1.78 13.32
C GLY A 175 -4.20 2.25 11.87
N VAL A 176 -2.98 2.50 11.38
CA VAL A 176 -2.73 2.85 9.98
C VAL A 176 -3.15 1.72 9.03
N VAL A 177 -2.76 0.47 9.33
CA VAL A 177 -3.18 -0.69 8.53
C VAL A 177 -4.70 -0.84 8.52
N GLN A 178 -5.36 -0.66 9.67
CA GLN A 178 -6.83 -0.70 9.75
C GLN A 178 -7.48 0.36 8.86
N ALA A 179 -7.00 1.61 8.92
CA ALA A 179 -7.49 2.71 8.09
C ALA A 179 -7.30 2.46 6.57
N LEU A 180 -6.15 1.87 6.19
CA LEU A 180 -5.89 1.49 4.80
C LEU A 180 -6.85 0.40 4.31
N TYR A 181 -7.05 -0.65 5.09
CA TYR A 181 -8.01 -1.72 4.75
C TYR A 181 -9.44 -1.18 4.65
N GLU A 182 -9.86 -0.34 5.60
CA GLU A 182 -11.18 0.30 5.60
C GLU A 182 -11.40 1.16 4.36
N ALA A 183 -10.45 2.05 4.03
CA ALA A 183 -10.53 2.90 2.85
C ALA A 183 -10.61 2.10 1.54
N LEU A 184 -9.94 0.94 1.51
CA LEU A 184 -9.98 0.01 0.39
C LEU A 184 -11.16 -0.97 0.46
N LYS A 185 -12.03 -0.87 1.47
CA LYS A 185 -13.19 -1.76 1.67
C LYS A 185 -12.78 -3.23 1.69
N ALA A 186 -11.67 -3.50 2.36
CA ALA A 186 -11.16 -4.83 2.68
C ALA A 186 -11.25 -5.04 4.19
N GLU A 187 -11.31 -6.30 4.63
CA GLU A 187 -11.37 -6.63 6.05
C GLU A 187 -9.99 -7.06 6.55
N PRO A 188 -9.38 -6.36 7.52
CA PRO A 188 -8.08 -6.72 8.03
C PRO A 188 -8.20 -7.92 8.97
N ARG A 189 -7.34 -8.93 8.75
CA ARG A 189 -7.10 -10.01 9.72
C ARG A 189 -5.65 -9.92 10.17
N PHE A 190 -5.44 -10.01 11.48
CA PHE A 190 -4.14 -9.89 12.10
C PHE A 190 -3.79 -11.21 12.79
N GLU A 191 -2.65 -11.77 12.42
CA GLU A 191 -2.09 -12.97 13.04
C GLU A 191 -0.71 -12.64 13.62
N ARG A 192 -0.27 -13.35 14.67
CA ARG A 192 1.11 -13.20 15.13
C ARG A 192 2.07 -13.56 14.01
N GLY A 193 3.11 -12.75 13.86
CA GLY A 193 4.12 -12.98 12.85
C GLY A 193 5.51 -12.63 13.36
N GLU A 194 6.48 -12.86 12.49
CA GLU A 194 7.87 -12.50 12.71
C GLU A 194 8.39 -11.73 11.50
N HIS A 195 9.34 -10.82 11.74
CA HIS A 195 10.04 -10.10 10.69
C HIS A 195 11.43 -9.67 11.20
N PRO A 196 12.49 -9.77 10.39
CA PRO A 196 13.87 -9.49 10.85
C PRO A 196 14.08 -8.11 11.48
N LEU A 197 13.37 -7.09 10.95
CA LEU A 197 13.47 -5.71 11.45
C LEU A 197 12.54 -5.38 12.61
N LEU A 198 11.58 -6.27 12.92
CA LEU A 198 10.52 -5.99 13.90
C LEU A 198 10.75 -6.78 15.20
N HIS A 199 10.10 -6.33 16.26
CA HIS A 199 10.18 -6.95 17.58
C HIS A 199 9.37 -8.27 17.59
N PRO A 200 9.94 -9.39 18.06
CA PRO A 200 9.33 -10.72 17.95
C PRO A 200 8.00 -10.84 18.69
N GLY A 201 7.83 -10.13 19.81
CA GLY A 201 6.57 -10.11 20.58
C GLY A 201 5.56 -9.03 20.14
N LYS A 202 5.91 -8.19 19.16
CA LYS A 202 5.08 -7.06 18.71
C LYS A 202 5.05 -6.96 17.19
N THR A 203 4.84 -8.10 16.54
CA THR A 203 4.75 -8.21 15.09
C THR A 203 3.49 -8.97 14.72
N ALA A 204 2.78 -8.45 13.72
CA ALA A 204 1.59 -9.06 13.16
C ALA A 204 1.70 -9.15 11.65
N ARG A 205 1.03 -10.14 11.08
CA ARG A 205 0.86 -10.32 9.63
C ARG A 205 -0.61 -10.17 9.27
N THR A 206 -0.82 -9.75 8.03
CA THR A 206 -2.11 -9.71 7.35
C THR A 206 -2.00 -10.50 6.05
N SER A 207 -3.12 -10.66 5.35
CA SER A 207 -3.14 -11.26 4.00
C SER A 207 -2.26 -10.51 2.99
N ALA A 208 -1.98 -9.22 3.22
CA ALA A 208 -1.22 -8.38 2.31
C ALA A 208 0.21 -8.07 2.80
N GLY A 209 0.60 -8.43 4.02
CA GLY A 209 1.95 -8.09 4.48
C GLY A 209 2.13 -8.10 5.98
N VAL A 210 3.03 -7.24 6.48
CA VAL A 210 3.51 -7.26 7.86
C VAL A 210 3.45 -5.87 8.49
N LEU A 211 3.26 -5.83 9.80
CA LEU A 211 3.37 -4.65 10.63
C LEU A 211 3.93 -5.00 11.99
N GLY A 212 4.58 -4.06 12.65
CA GLY A 212 5.09 -4.29 13.98
C GLY A 212 5.81 -3.10 14.59
N GLU A 213 6.23 -3.27 15.84
CA GLU A 213 7.20 -2.37 16.45
C GLU A 213 8.58 -2.70 15.89
N VAL A 214 9.31 -1.71 15.38
CA VAL A 214 10.69 -1.86 14.93
C VAL A 214 11.55 -2.27 16.12
N ASN A 215 12.47 -3.21 15.92
CA ASN A 215 13.34 -3.64 17.00
C ASN A 215 14.21 -2.46 17.48
N PRO A 216 14.28 -2.16 18.80
CA PRO A 216 15.10 -1.05 19.32
C PRO A 216 16.59 -1.16 18.99
N ARG A 217 17.09 -2.36 18.66
CA ARG A 217 18.46 -2.58 18.17
C ARG A 217 18.67 -2.10 16.73
N VAL A 218 17.61 -2.01 15.94
CA VAL A 218 17.61 -1.53 14.55
C VAL A 218 17.45 -0.01 14.52
N LEU A 219 16.48 0.52 15.26
CA LEU A 219 16.24 1.96 15.40
C LEU A 219 15.81 2.26 16.84
N ALA A 220 16.59 3.09 17.55
CA ALA A 220 16.31 3.42 18.94
C ALA A 220 15.00 4.22 19.07
N GLY A 221 14.21 3.91 20.10
CA GLY A 221 12.90 4.51 20.36
C GLY A 221 11.74 3.57 20.06
N GLU A 222 10.51 4.07 20.21
CA GLU A 222 9.28 3.31 19.98
C GLU A 222 8.76 3.57 18.56
N TRP A 223 9.28 2.85 17.58
CA TRP A 223 8.90 2.99 16.18
C TRP A 223 7.97 1.89 15.75
N GLY A 224 6.92 2.21 15.00
CA GLY A 224 6.12 1.25 14.27
C GLY A 224 6.53 1.25 12.80
N GLY A 225 6.58 0.06 12.19
CA GLY A 225 6.78 -0.13 10.76
C GLY A 225 5.70 -1.04 10.16
N LEU A 226 5.37 -0.82 8.89
CA LEU A 226 4.50 -1.70 8.10
C LEU A 226 4.99 -1.79 6.66
N GLU A 227 4.69 -2.91 6.01
CA GLU A 227 4.81 -3.08 4.57
C GLU A 227 3.71 -4.01 4.06
N LEU A 228 2.95 -3.57 3.05
CA LEU A 228 1.83 -4.27 2.45
C LEU A 228 2.00 -4.34 0.92
N ASP A 229 1.78 -5.51 0.36
CA ASP A 229 1.58 -5.76 -1.07
C ASP A 229 0.23 -5.18 -1.51
N LEU A 230 0.27 -4.06 -2.23
CA LEU A 230 -0.91 -3.36 -2.71
C LEU A 230 -1.64 -4.16 -3.77
N ASP A 231 -0.96 -4.94 -4.60
CA ASP A 231 -1.63 -5.74 -5.63
C ASP A 231 -2.54 -6.80 -4.97
N SER A 232 -2.03 -7.47 -3.92
CA SER A 232 -2.79 -8.42 -3.11
C SER A 232 -3.94 -7.74 -2.36
N LEU A 233 -3.73 -6.51 -1.86
CA LEU A 233 -4.76 -5.76 -1.14
C LEU A 233 -5.86 -5.23 -2.08
N PHE A 234 -5.50 -4.74 -3.27
CA PHE A 234 -6.43 -4.27 -4.29
C PHE A 234 -7.31 -5.39 -4.84
N ALA A 235 -6.80 -6.63 -4.89
CA ALA A 235 -7.59 -7.80 -5.24
C ALA A 235 -8.69 -8.12 -4.21
N GLN A 236 -8.51 -7.73 -2.95
CA GLN A 236 -9.47 -7.94 -1.86
C GLN A 236 -10.53 -6.83 -1.76
N SER A 237 -10.30 -5.68 -2.41
CA SER A 237 -11.18 -4.52 -2.32
C SER A 237 -12.56 -4.79 -2.93
N ARG A 238 -13.61 -4.65 -2.09
CA ARG A 238 -15.01 -4.92 -2.45
C ARG A 238 -15.69 -3.69 -3.06
N GLU A 239 -15.38 -3.40 -4.33
CA GLU A 239 -16.06 -2.34 -5.10
C GLU A 239 -16.75 -2.88 -6.36
N PRO A 240 -17.98 -2.44 -6.69
CA PRO A 240 -18.79 -1.45 -5.96
C PRO A 240 -19.41 -2.00 -4.67
N VAL A 241 -19.65 -1.11 -3.69
CA VAL A 241 -20.35 -1.46 -2.45
C VAL A 241 -21.81 -1.70 -2.79
N ALA A 242 -22.32 -2.89 -2.47
CA ALA A 242 -23.76 -3.15 -2.54
C ALA A 242 -24.46 -2.29 -1.49
N TYR A 243 -25.52 -1.61 -1.91
CA TYR A 243 -26.36 -0.86 -0.97
C TYR A 243 -27.08 -1.85 -0.05
N GLU A 244 -27.01 -1.60 1.25
CA GLU A 244 -27.83 -2.26 2.27
C GLU A 244 -28.81 -1.24 2.85
N ASP A 245 -30.06 -1.65 3.08
CA ASP A 245 -31.07 -0.78 3.65
C ASP A 245 -30.69 -0.32 5.06
N VAL A 246 -30.92 0.96 5.32
CA VAL A 246 -30.70 1.54 6.65
C VAL A 246 -31.68 0.91 7.63
N ILE A 247 -31.15 0.22 8.64
CA ILE A 247 -31.97 -0.37 9.69
C ILE A 247 -32.54 0.74 10.56
N THR A 248 -33.87 0.89 10.56
CA THR A 248 -34.58 1.91 11.33
C THR A 248 -34.87 1.50 12.77
N TYR A 249 -34.61 0.24 13.14
CA TYR A 249 -34.78 -0.27 14.49
C TYR A 249 -33.56 0.09 15.36
N PRO A 250 -33.74 0.56 16.61
CA PRO A 250 -32.62 0.96 17.44
C PRO A 250 -31.73 -0.22 17.83
N ALA A 251 -30.42 0.01 17.91
CA ALA A 251 -29.47 -0.98 18.41
C ALA A 251 -29.46 -1.01 19.95
N VAL A 252 -29.36 -2.21 20.52
CA VAL A 252 -29.15 -2.43 21.96
C VAL A 252 -27.66 -2.60 22.20
N ARG A 253 -27.03 -1.64 22.88
CA ARG A 253 -25.60 -1.67 23.20
C ARG A 253 -25.35 -2.20 24.60
N GLN A 254 -24.36 -3.08 24.74
CA GLN A 254 -23.96 -3.67 26.02
C GLN A 254 -22.46 -3.89 26.04
N ASP A 255 -21.85 -3.76 27.22
CA ASP A 255 -20.45 -4.12 27.41
C ASP A 255 -20.36 -5.48 28.07
N LEU A 256 -19.50 -6.34 27.50
CA LEU A 256 -19.25 -7.69 27.99
C LEU A 256 -17.79 -7.82 28.35
N ALA A 257 -17.51 -8.33 29.54
CA ALA A 257 -16.14 -8.56 30.03
C ALA A 257 -15.93 -10.04 30.33
N PHE A 258 -14.91 -10.63 29.72
CA PHE A 258 -14.60 -12.04 29.86
C PHE A 258 -13.20 -12.23 30.42
N VAL A 259 -13.09 -13.05 31.46
CA VAL A 259 -11.81 -13.54 31.96
C VAL A 259 -11.43 -14.79 31.17
N VAL A 260 -10.26 -14.75 30.53
CA VAL A 260 -9.70 -15.84 29.72
C VAL A 260 -8.24 -16.10 30.09
N PRO A 261 -7.68 -17.28 29.77
CA PRO A 261 -6.24 -17.51 29.82
C PRO A 261 -5.45 -16.48 29.00
N GLU A 262 -4.22 -16.15 29.43
CA GLU A 262 -3.38 -15.11 28.82
C GLU A 262 -3.04 -15.37 27.35
N GLU A 263 -2.95 -16.64 26.95
CA GLU A 263 -2.62 -17.08 25.61
C GLU A 263 -3.71 -16.78 24.58
N ILE A 264 -4.99 -16.75 24.99
CA ILE A 264 -6.14 -16.62 24.09
C ILE A 264 -6.18 -15.24 23.45
N GLU A 265 -6.31 -15.16 22.13
CA GLU A 265 -6.28 -13.88 21.44
C GLU A 265 -7.64 -13.20 21.45
N ALA A 266 -7.66 -11.87 21.59
CA ALA A 266 -8.91 -11.12 21.59
C ALA A 266 -9.69 -11.31 20.28
N GLY A 267 -8.99 -11.50 19.15
CA GLY A 267 -9.61 -11.80 17.86
C GLY A 267 -10.41 -13.11 17.87
N GLU A 268 -9.91 -14.15 18.54
CA GLU A 268 -10.60 -15.44 18.65
C GLU A 268 -11.92 -15.31 19.41
N LEU A 269 -11.96 -14.47 20.45
CA LEU A 269 -13.20 -14.17 21.18
C LEU A 269 -14.19 -13.40 20.30
N VAL A 270 -13.71 -12.40 19.55
CA VAL A 270 -14.55 -11.61 18.65
C VAL A 270 -15.17 -12.49 17.57
N ASP A 271 -14.38 -13.35 16.94
CA ASP A 271 -14.87 -14.26 15.90
C ASP A 271 -15.91 -15.25 16.44
N ALA A 272 -15.65 -15.85 17.60
CA ALA A 272 -16.61 -16.75 18.23
C ALA A 272 -17.89 -16.02 18.70
N ALA A 273 -17.79 -14.77 19.15
CA ALA A 273 -18.95 -13.96 19.50
C ALA A 273 -19.82 -13.64 18.26
N ARG A 274 -19.18 -13.28 17.13
CA ARG A 274 -19.85 -13.08 15.83
C ARG A 274 -20.56 -14.35 15.36
N GLU A 275 -19.88 -15.50 15.44
CA GLU A 275 -20.48 -16.79 15.07
C GLU A 275 -21.68 -17.13 15.97
N ALA A 276 -21.56 -16.92 17.28
CA ALA A 276 -22.61 -17.24 18.24
C ALA A 276 -23.85 -16.35 18.05
N ALA A 277 -23.68 -15.03 17.97
CA ALA A 277 -24.81 -14.10 17.88
C ALA A 277 -25.37 -13.96 16.46
N GLY A 278 -24.60 -14.31 15.42
CA GLY A 278 -25.04 -14.29 14.04
C GLY A 278 -25.37 -12.87 13.54
N PRO A 279 -26.34 -12.72 12.62
CA PRO A 279 -26.59 -11.44 11.93
C PRO A 279 -27.15 -10.33 12.83
N GLU A 280 -27.59 -10.66 14.05
CA GLU A 280 -28.07 -9.68 15.01
C GLU A 280 -26.93 -8.95 15.72
N LEU A 281 -25.70 -9.48 15.73
CA LEU A 281 -24.54 -8.75 16.25
C LEU A 281 -23.93 -7.87 15.15
N ARG A 282 -24.21 -6.57 15.22
CA ARG A 282 -23.76 -5.59 14.21
C ARG A 282 -22.40 -5.00 14.49
N GLU A 283 -22.13 -4.69 15.75
CA GLU A 283 -20.86 -4.12 16.18
C GLU A 283 -20.28 -4.98 17.30
N VAL A 284 -18.98 -5.22 17.26
CA VAL A 284 -18.21 -5.84 18.34
C VAL A 284 -16.81 -5.24 18.34
N GLU A 285 -16.48 -4.52 19.42
CA GLU A 285 -15.23 -3.78 19.53
C GLU A 285 -14.58 -4.03 20.88
N VAL A 286 -13.33 -4.47 20.87
CA VAL A 286 -12.52 -4.60 22.08
C VAL A 286 -12.04 -3.21 22.49
N PHE A 287 -12.39 -2.78 23.70
CA PHE A 287 -12.01 -1.46 24.21
C PHE A 287 -11.09 -1.52 25.43
N ASP A 288 -11.01 -2.66 26.13
CA ASP A 288 -10.12 -2.81 27.27
C ASP A 288 -9.56 -4.23 27.41
N VAL A 289 -8.29 -4.32 27.84
CA VAL A 289 -7.62 -5.58 28.21
C VAL A 289 -6.88 -5.38 29.52
N TYR A 290 -7.47 -5.87 30.60
CA TYR A 290 -6.95 -5.71 31.95
C TYR A 290 -6.19 -6.96 32.43
N ARG A 291 -5.02 -6.72 33.02
CA ARG A 291 -4.19 -7.72 33.71
C ARG A 291 -3.92 -7.22 35.12
N GLY A 292 -4.31 -8.00 36.12
CA GLY A 292 -4.08 -7.64 37.53
C GLY A 292 -4.56 -8.72 38.48
N GLU A 293 -4.25 -8.56 39.76
CA GLU A 293 -4.50 -9.59 40.79
C GLU A 293 -5.97 -10.04 40.85
N GLN A 294 -6.91 -9.14 40.57
CA GLN A 294 -8.36 -9.42 40.55
C GLN A 294 -8.79 -10.43 39.46
N VAL A 295 -7.97 -10.65 38.43
CA VAL A 295 -8.26 -11.57 37.33
C VAL A 295 -7.66 -12.96 37.57
N GLY A 296 -6.66 -13.04 38.46
CA GLY A 296 -5.86 -14.23 38.72
C GLY A 296 -4.62 -14.32 37.83
N GLU A 297 -3.60 -15.02 38.32
CA GLU A 297 -2.34 -15.24 37.59
C GLU A 297 -2.56 -16.06 36.31
N GLY A 298 -1.86 -15.70 35.23
CA GLY A 298 -2.00 -16.37 33.93
C GLY A 298 -3.30 -16.09 33.18
N LYS A 299 -4.09 -15.09 33.62
CA LYS A 299 -5.35 -14.70 32.99
C LYS A 299 -5.41 -13.21 32.69
N LYS A 300 -6.27 -12.86 31.75
CA LYS A 300 -6.61 -11.48 31.39
C LYS A 300 -8.12 -11.30 31.25
N SER A 301 -8.59 -10.09 31.52
CA SER A 301 -9.97 -9.68 31.33
C SER A 301 -10.04 -8.87 30.04
N ILE A 302 -10.81 -9.34 29.06
CA ILE A 302 -11.05 -8.63 27.80
C ILE A 302 -12.46 -8.07 27.85
N ALA A 303 -12.59 -6.75 27.71
CA ALA A 303 -13.88 -6.09 27.59
C ALA A 303 -14.13 -5.66 26.15
N PHE A 304 -15.32 -5.98 25.64
CA PHE A 304 -15.77 -5.54 24.35
C PHE A 304 -17.19 -5.00 24.41
N SER A 305 -17.43 -3.94 23.62
CA SER A 305 -18.74 -3.34 23.44
C SER A 305 -19.41 -4.04 22.26
N VAL A 306 -20.67 -4.44 22.45
CA VAL A 306 -21.48 -5.09 21.42
C VAL A 306 -22.71 -4.26 21.11
N ALA A 307 -23.11 -4.22 19.84
CA ALA A 307 -24.39 -3.67 19.42
C ALA A 307 -25.24 -4.76 18.76
N PHE A 308 -26.35 -5.12 19.41
CA PHE A 308 -27.34 -6.02 18.84
C PHE A 308 -28.41 -5.23 18.09
N GLN A 309 -28.73 -5.63 16.86
CA GLN A 309 -29.73 -4.97 16.04
C GLN A 309 -30.30 -5.93 14.99
N SER A 310 -31.63 -6.01 14.92
CA SER A 310 -32.34 -6.78 13.89
C SER A 310 -32.82 -5.87 12.76
N PRO A 311 -32.71 -6.29 11.49
CA PRO A 311 -33.26 -5.54 10.36
C PRO A 311 -34.79 -5.63 10.28
N GLU A 312 -35.43 -6.55 11.03
CA GLU A 312 -36.85 -6.86 10.91
C GLU A 312 -37.70 -6.31 12.06
N ARG A 313 -37.11 -6.11 13.25
CA ARG A 313 -37.84 -5.70 14.45
C ARG A 313 -36.96 -4.99 15.48
N THR A 314 -37.58 -4.27 16.40
CA THR A 314 -36.93 -3.83 17.63
C THR A 314 -36.64 -5.04 18.52
N LEU A 315 -35.39 -5.14 19.01
CA LEU A 315 -35.00 -6.14 19.99
C LEU A 315 -35.47 -5.70 21.38
N ALA A 316 -36.13 -6.60 22.12
CA ALA A 316 -36.44 -6.40 23.53
C ALA A 316 -35.24 -6.78 24.40
N ASP A 317 -35.25 -6.37 25.68
CA ASP A 317 -34.19 -6.71 26.64
C ASP A 317 -34.00 -8.23 26.77
N ALA A 318 -35.08 -9.00 26.66
CA ALA A 318 -35.04 -10.46 26.70
C ALA A 318 -34.31 -11.06 25.47
N ASP A 319 -34.44 -10.46 24.29
CA ASP A 319 -33.74 -10.89 23.08
C ASP A 319 -32.23 -10.64 23.22
N ALA A 320 -31.86 -9.43 23.66
CA ALA A 320 -30.46 -9.07 23.90
C ALA A 320 -29.83 -9.93 25.00
N ALA A 321 -30.57 -10.22 26.08
CA ALA A 321 -30.11 -11.11 27.14
C ALA A 321 -29.87 -12.55 26.64
N ALA A 322 -30.71 -13.05 25.73
CA ALA A 322 -30.53 -14.37 25.12
C ALA A 322 -29.29 -14.41 24.21
N LEU A 323 -29.09 -13.39 23.37
CA LEU A 323 -27.89 -13.26 22.53
C LEU A 323 -26.61 -13.20 23.38
N ARG A 324 -26.62 -12.38 24.43
CA ARG A 324 -25.52 -12.29 25.40
C ARG A 324 -25.21 -13.65 26.03
N GLN A 325 -26.24 -14.37 26.49
CA GLN A 325 -26.05 -15.68 27.10
C GLN A 325 -25.45 -16.67 26.10
N LYS A 326 -25.93 -16.66 24.84
CA LYS A 326 -25.39 -17.50 23.77
C LYS A 326 -23.91 -17.22 23.48
N ILE A 327 -23.51 -15.96 23.46
CA ILE A 327 -22.08 -15.57 23.36
C ILE A 327 -21.33 -16.13 24.57
N ALA A 328 -21.82 -15.88 25.79
CA ALA A 328 -21.15 -16.29 27.01
C ALA A 328 -20.95 -17.81 27.08
N ASP A 329 -21.97 -18.60 26.76
CA ASP A 329 -21.92 -20.06 26.74
C ASP A 329 -20.90 -20.56 25.70
N THR A 330 -20.91 -19.97 24.49
CA THR A 330 -19.97 -20.33 23.43
C THR A 330 -18.52 -20.03 23.82
N LEU A 331 -18.26 -18.87 24.40
CA LEU A 331 -16.91 -18.48 24.84
C LEU A 331 -16.45 -19.31 26.04
N ALA A 332 -17.36 -19.67 26.95
CA ALA A 332 -17.07 -20.57 28.06
C ALA A 332 -16.70 -21.97 27.57
N GLU A 333 -17.45 -22.51 26.61
CA GLU A 333 -17.19 -23.84 26.03
C GLU A 333 -15.87 -23.90 25.26
N ARG A 334 -15.59 -22.90 24.40
CA ARG A 334 -14.42 -22.93 23.51
C ARG A 334 -13.12 -22.50 24.17
N PHE A 335 -13.17 -21.51 25.08
CA PHE A 335 -11.98 -20.85 25.61
C PHE A 335 -11.88 -20.87 27.13
N GLY A 336 -12.83 -21.53 27.83
CA GLY A 336 -12.93 -21.46 29.28
C GLY A 336 -13.20 -20.04 29.78
N ALA A 337 -13.81 -19.19 28.94
CA ALA A 337 -14.08 -17.80 29.27
C ALA A 337 -15.13 -17.69 30.37
N VAL A 338 -14.89 -16.80 31.33
CA VAL A 338 -15.85 -16.53 32.41
C VAL A 338 -16.35 -15.10 32.28
N LEU A 339 -17.65 -14.93 32.03
CA LEU A 339 -18.30 -13.63 31.99
C LEU A 339 -18.23 -12.98 33.39
N ARG A 340 -17.72 -11.76 33.46
CA ARG A 340 -17.80 -10.93 34.66
C ARG A 340 -19.16 -10.26 34.71
N SER A 341 -19.83 -10.36 35.85
CA SER A 341 -20.95 -9.48 36.16
C SER A 341 -20.44 -8.05 36.26
N GLY A 342 -20.93 -7.17 35.39
CA GLY A 342 -20.75 -5.72 35.52
C GLY A 342 -21.24 -5.28 36.90
N SER A 343 -20.45 -4.43 37.57
CA SER A 343 -20.87 -3.72 38.79
C SER A 343 -21.79 -2.57 38.45
#